data_AF-A0A6J4QP78-F1
#
_entry.id   AF-A0A6J4QP78-F1
#
_cell.length_a   1.000
_cell.length_b   1.000
_cell.length_c   1.000
_cell.angle_alpha   90.00
_cell.angle_beta   90.00
_cell.angle_gamma   90.00
#
_symmetry.space_group_name_H-M   'P 1'
#
loop_
_entity.id
_entity.type
_entity.pdbx_description
1 polymer ?
#
loop_
_entity_poly.entity_id
_entity_poly.type
_entity_poly.pdbx_seq_one_letter_code
_entity_poly.pdbx_strand_id
1 'polypeptide(L)'
;MRIIAGSARGTRLVPVPDSVRPTSDRVREAVFNSLGQFFDGGQVLDLFAGTGALGAEALSRGFDGATFVEKNGRAVRAVRENLERAGFSERGKVLRGDVAEVLERLMLEERKFHLIFADPPYRMPPKDIGGILELLAALLAPDGRVVVESGDPPPVQTTESLKGVSRRYGGTVVTFFERSEEHTMKLAICPGSFDPITVGHLDVISRAARIYDHVVVAVGKNVKKGPKVTVEERARLIEKVTGPLENVSVEIIDGLLVEFARERGARVVVKGLRAGSDFESEFQQAQLNRMLYPEFETVFIMAAAEHSFLSSSAVREIASYGGEVQGLVPEEILDTVRRLYVNEDGQAAASNRG
;
A
#
# COMPACT_ATOMS: atom_id res chain seq x y z
N MET A 1 15.40 -23.87 -29.86
CA MET A 1 15.37 -23.23 -28.54
C MET A 1 15.58 -24.30 -27.46
N ARG A 2 16.28 -23.98 -26.37
CA ARG A 2 16.47 -24.87 -25.21
C ARG A 2 16.43 -24.08 -23.90
N ILE A 3 16.25 -24.75 -22.77
CA ILE A 3 16.45 -24.15 -21.44
C ILE A 3 17.95 -23.90 -21.23
N ILE A 4 18.31 -22.70 -20.77
CA ILE A 4 19.68 -22.16 -20.75
C ILE A 4 20.38 -22.45 -19.42
N ALA A 5 19.67 -22.28 -18.29
CA ALA A 5 20.20 -22.53 -16.95
C ALA A 5 19.19 -23.23 -16.03
N GLY A 6 19.64 -23.60 -14.83
CA GLY A 6 18.82 -24.25 -13.82
C GLY A 6 18.74 -25.77 -13.92
N SER A 7 17.77 -26.35 -13.21
CA SER A 7 17.59 -27.80 -13.05
C SER A 7 17.27 -28.55 -14.34
N ALA A 8 16.63 -27.90 -15.32
CA ALA A 8 16.30 -28.47 -16.63
C ALA A 8 17.20 -27.92 -17.76
N ARG A 9 18.40 -27.43 -17.43
CA ARG A 9 19.36 -26.90 -18.41
C ARG A 9 19.63 -27.89 -19.54
N GLY A 10 19.57 -27.40 -20.78
CA GLY A 10 19.87 -28.18 -21.98
C GLY A 10 18.65 -28.83 -22.63
N THR A 11 17.50 -28.88 -21.94
CA THR A 11 16.25 -29.42 -22.48
C THR A 11 15.80 -28.66 -23.71
N ARG A 12 15.64 -29.38 -24.83
CA ARG A 12 15.18 -28.80 -26.11
C ARG A 12 13.67 -28.58 -26.08
N LEU A 13 13.26 -27.36 -26.37
CA LEU A 13 11.86 -26.96 -26.43
C LEU A 13 11.31 -27.13 -27.85
N VAL A 14 10.10 -27.66 -27.94
CA VAL A 14 9.30 -27.76 -29.16
C VAL A 14 8.96 -26.35 -29.66
N PRO A 15 9.24 -26.04 -30.93
CA PRO A 15 8.87 -24.76 -31.52
C PRO A 15 7.37 -24.72 -31.85
N VAL A 16 6.78 -23.53 -31.90
CA VAL A 16 5.44 -23.31 -32.46
C VAL A 16 5.57 -22.82 -33.91
N PRO A 17 4.89 -23.41 -34.91
CA PRO A 17 4.93 -22.93 -36.29
C PRO A 17 4.14 -21.63 -36.51
N ASP A 18 4.75 -20.72 -37.29
CA ASP A 18 4.26 -19.45 -37.85
C ASP A 18 3.77 -18.32 -36.93
N SER A 19 4.23 -17.11 -37.28
CA SER A 19 3.84 -15.75 -36.85
C SER A 19 4.41 -15.13 -35.57
N VAL A 20 4.99 -15.90 -34.65
CA VAL A 20 5.61 -15.35 -33.43
C VAL A 20 7.10 -15.63 -33.47
N ARG A 21 7.93 -14.59 -33.63
CA ARG A 21 9.38 -14.76 -33.45
C ARG A 21 9.58 -15.12 -31.98
N PRO A 22 10.15 -16.30 -31.65
CA PRO A 22 10.46 -16.61 -30.27
C PRO A 22 11.41 -15.54 -29.73
N THR A 23 11.24 -15.12 -28.48
CA THR A 23 12.30 -14.42 -27.72
C THR A 23 13.61 -15.16 -27.96
N SER A 24 14.57 -14.52 -28.63
CA SER A 24 15.81 -15.22 -28.97
C SER A 24 16.50 -15.71 -27.69
N ASP A 25 17.22 -16.82 -27.76
CA ASP A 25 18.00 -17.34 -26.61
C ASP A 25 18.86 -16.23 -25.98
N ARG A 26 19.37 -15.29 -26.81
CA ARG A 26 20.12 -14.12 -26.39
C ARG A 26 19.30 -13.08 -25.60
N VAL A 27 18.06 -12.79 -26.03
CA VAL A 27 17.19 -11.85 -25.31
C VAL A 27 16.78 -12.46 -23.98
N ARG A 28 16.37 -13.72 -23.96
CA ARG A 28 16.02 -14.44 -22.73
C ARG A 28 17.19 -14.52 -21.74
N GLU A 29 18.39 -14.82 -22.21
CA GLU A 29 19.59 -14.80 -21.37
C GLU A 29 19.84 -13.40 -20.79
N ALA A 30 19.68 -12.33 -21.59
CA ALA A 30 19.81 -10.96 -21.11
C ALA A 30 18.73 -10.57 -20.09
N VAL A 31 17.49 -11.06 -20.26
CA VAL A 31 16.40 -10.89 -19.29
C VAL A 31 16.77 -11.49 -17.95
N PHE A 32 17.16 -12.77 -17.91
CA PHE A 32 17.53 -13.42 -16.66
C PHE A 32 18.83 -12.88 -16.06
N ASN A 33 19.80 -12.42 -16.87
CA ASN A 33 20.97 -11.70 -16.35
C ASN A 33 20.59 -10.38 -15.65
N SER A 34 19.48 -9.76 -16.04
CA SER A 34 18.98 -8.53 -15.41
C SER A 34 18.10 -8.81 -14.18
N LEU A 35 17.36 -9.93 -14.17
CA LEU A 35 16.47 -10.32 -13.07
C LEU A 35 17.22 -11.01 -11.92
N GLY A 36 18.27 -11.77 -12.23
CA GLY A 36 18.93 -12.68 -11.30
C GLY A 36 19.07 -14.08 -11.88
N GLN A 37 20.16 -14.78 -11.56
CA GLN A 37 20.45 -16.08 -12.16
C GLN A 37 19.61 -17.23 -11.59
N PHE A 38 19.30 -17.17 -10.29
CA PHE A 38 18.54 -18.18 -9.54
C PHE A 38 17.59 -17.49 -8.56
N PHE A 39 16.47 -18.15 -8.25
CA PHE A 39 15.40 -17.62 -7.41
C PHE A 39 15.08 -18.59 -6.28
N ASP A 40 14.67 -18.06 -5.13
CA ASP A 40 14.30 -18.84 -3.95
C ASP A 40 12.77 -18.95 -3.85
N GLY A 41 12.18 -19.76 -4.72
CA GLY A 41 10.74 -19.99 -4.77
C GLY A 41 9.93 -18.85 -5.42
N GLY A 42 8.62 -18.89 -5.22
CA GLY A 42 7.65 -17.93 -5.73
C GLY A 42 6.82 -18.42 -6.91
N GLN A 43 5.99 -17.53 -7.47
CA GLN A 43 5.04 -17.84 -8.55
C GLN A 43 5.30 -16.98 -9.79
N VAL A 44 5.27 -17.62 -10.96
CA VAL A 44 5.49 -16.97 -12.26
C VAL A 44 4.19 -16.92 -13.06
N LEU A 45 3.96 -15.82 -13.78
CA LEU A 45 2.91 -15.70 -14.79
C LEU A 45 3.56 -15.43 -16.15
N ASP A 46 3.35 -16.32 -17.12
CA ASP A 46 3.88 -16.21 -18.49
C ASP A 46 2.73 -15.92 -19.46
N LEU A 47 2.56 -14.65 -19.83
CA LEU A 47 1.49 -14.17 -20.70
C LEU A 47 1.94 -14.18 -22.16
N PHE A 48 1.02 -14.51 -23.05
CA PHE A 48 1.32 -14.73 -24.47
C PHE A 48 2.42 -15.80 -24.63
N ALA A 49 2.31 -16.87 -23.85
CA ALA A 49 3.43 -17.78 -23.57
C ALA A 49 4.09 -18.38 -24.84
N GLY A 50 3.35 -18.56 -25.95
CA GLY A 50 3.89 -19.13 -27.17
C GLY A 50 4.46 -20.54 -26.96
N THR A 51 5.79 -20.66 -26.86
CA THR A 51 6.47 -21.93 -26.54
C THR A 51 6.56 -22.22 -25.04
N GLY A 52 6.29 -21.24 -24.18
CA GLY A 52 6.45 -21.30 -22.71
C GLY A 52 7.90 -21.16 -22.26
N ALA A 53 8.75 -20.61 -23.13
CA ALA A 53 10.20 -20.62 -22.95
C ALA A 53 10.70 -19.75 -21.80
N LEU A 54 10.01 -18.65 -21.46
CA LEU A 54 10.35 -17.77 -20.34
C LEU A 54 9.91 -18.39 -19.01
N GLY A 55 8.66 -18.82 -18.90
CA GLY A 55 8.17 -19.48 -17.68
C GLY A 55 8.88 -20.80 -17.37
N ALA A 56 9.19 -21.62 -18.38
CA ALA A 56 9.96 -22.85 -18.16
C ALA A 56 11.41 -22.58 -17.72
N GLU A 57 12.04 -21.52 -18.24
CA GLU A 57 13.36 -21.08 -17.78
C GLU A 57 13.31 -20.58 -16.33
N ALA A 58 12.26 -19.86 -15.94
CA ALA A 58 12.05 -19.40 -14.57
C ALA A 58 11.86 -20.57 -13.59
N LEU A 59 11.05 -21.58 -13.94
CA LEU A 59 10.90 -22.81 -13.15
C LEU A 59 12.22 -23.56 -12.97
N SER A 60 13.01 -23.64 -14.04
CA SER A 60 14.34 -24.25 -14.02
C SER A 60 15.28 -23.52 -13.05
N ARG A 61 15.15 -22.20 -12.92
CA ARG A 61 15.99 -21.35 -12.07
C ARG A 61 15.54 -21.24 -10.60
N GLY A 62 14.44 -21.86 -10.21
CA GLY A 62 14.07 -22.03 -8.80
C GLY A 62 12.69 -21.54 -8.36
N PHE A 63 11.85 -21.00 -9.26
CA PHE A 63 10.47 -20.61 -8.91
C PHE A 63 9.57 -21.82 -8.65
N ASP A 64 8.74 -21.83 -7.61
CA ASP A 64 7.94 -22.99 -7.21
C ASP A 64 6.91 -23.41 -8.26
N GLY A 65 6.26 -22.45 -8.91
CA GLY A 65 5.21 -22.70 -9.90
C GLY A 65 5.11 -21.63 -10.97
N ALA A 66 4.55 -21.99 -12.13
CA ALA A 66 4.31 -21.08 -13.23
C ALA A 66 2.92 -21.28 -13.84
N THR A 67 2.23 -20.18 -14.10
CA THR A 67 0.97 -20.15 -14.84
C THR A 67 1.22 -19.58 -16.24
N PHE A 68 0.87 -20.32 -17.28
CA PHE A 68 1.06 -19.94 -18.68
C PHE A 68 -0.29 -19.58 -19.29
N VAL A 69 -0.39 -18.44 -19.98
CA VAL A 69 -1.62 -17.97 -20.62
C VAL A 69 -1.40 -17.85 -22.12
N GLU A 70 -2.23 -18.56 -22.88
CA GLU A 70 -2.13 -18.59 -24.34
C GLU A 70 -3.47 -18.89 -25.01
N LYS A 71 -3.84 -18.11 -26.03
CA LYS A 71 -5.11 -18.31 -26.77
C LYS A 71 -5.00 -19.40 -27.83
N ASN A 72 -3.85 -19.53 -28.47
CA ASN A 72 -3.63 -20.43 -29.59
C ASN A 72 -3.48 -21.88 -29.10
N GLY A 73 -4.40 -22.75 -29.52
CA GLY A 73 -4.41 -24.15 -29.10
C GLY A 73 -3.17 -24.95 -29.50
N ARG A 74 -2.44 -24.58 -30.56
CA ARG A 74 -1.16 -25.21 -30.94
C ARG A 74 -0.06 -24.82 -29.96
N ALA A 75 0.03 -23.54 -29.60
CA ALA A 75 0.97 -23.03 -28.62
C ALA A 75 0.69 -23.64 -27.23
N VAL A 76 -0.57 -23.70 -26.79
CA VAL A 76 -0.98 -24.41 -25.54
C VAL A 76 -0.48 -25.86 -25.50
N ARG A 77 -0.59 -26.60 -26.61
CA ARG A 77 -0.05 -27.98 -26.70
C ARG A 77 1.47 -28.00 -26.59
N ALA A 78 2.15 -27.08 -27.27
CA ALA A 78 3.61 -26.97 -27.19
C ALA A 78 4.09 -26.64 -25.77
N VAL A 79 3.41 -25.73 -25.05
CA VAL A 79 3.74 -25.42 -23.64
C VAL A 79 3.61 -26.67 -22.78
N ARG A 80 2.51 -27.43 -22.89
CA ARG A 80 2.30 -28.67 -22.11
C ARG A 80 3.39 -29.71 -22.39
N GLU A 81 3.71 -29.94 -23.66
CA GLU A 81 4.77 -30.86 -24.06
C GLU A 81 6.15 -30.40 -23.56
N ASN A 82 6.41 -29.09 -23.59
CA ASN A 82 7.65 -28.51 -23.08
C ASN A 82 7.79 -28.64 -21.56
N LEU A 83 6.69 -28.47 -20.82
CA LEU A 83 6.66 -28.70 -19.37
C LEU A 83 6.93 -30.17 -19.04
N GLU A 84 6.34 -31.10 -19.79
CA GLU A 84 6.58 -32.53 -19.63
C GLU A 84 8.06 -32.88 -19.89
N ARG A 85 8.62 -32.42 -21.01
CA ARG A 85 10.03 -32.64 -21.36
C ARG A 85 11.00 -32.05 -20.34
N ALA A 86 10.62 -30.95 -19.69
CA ALA A 86 11.43 -30.29 -18.67
C ALA A 86 11.19 -30.83 -17.24
N GLY A 87 10.27 -31.77 -17.04
CA GLY A 87 9.93 -32.31 -15.72
C GLY A 87 9.13 -31.35 -14.83
N PHE A 88 8.36 -30.45 -15.44
CA PHE A 88 7.63 -29.37 -14.76
C PHE A 88 6.11 -29.48 -14.85
N SER A 89 5.55 -30.62 -15.27
CA SER A 89 4.10 -30.80 -15.42
C SER A 89 3.31 -30.49 -14.15
N GLU A 90 3.81 -30.89 -12.98
CA GLU A 90 3.16 -30.64 -11.67
C GLU A 90 3.29 -29.18 -11.19
N ARG A 91 4.26 -28.44 -11.74
CA ARG A 91 4.58 -27.05 -11.36
C ARG A 91 4.05 -26.04 -12.39
N GLY A 92 3.57 -26.50 -13.53
CA GLY A 92 3.12 -25.67 -14.64
C GLY A 92 1.61 -25.77 -14.87
N LYS A 93 0.88 -24.68 -14.63
CA LYS A 93 -0.55 -24.56 -14.97
C LYS A 93 -0.71 -23.86 -16.31
N VAL A 94 -1.39 -24.50 -17.27
CA VAL A 94 -1.61 -23.90 -18.61
C VAL A 94 -3.08 -23.51 -18.78
N LEU A 95 -3.33 -22.21 -18.92
CA LEU A 95 -4.63 -21.60 -19.11
C LEU A 95 -4.80 -21.18 -20.57
N ARG A 96 -5.84 -21.70 -21.23
CA ARG A 96 -6.22 -21.27 -22.58
C ARG A 96 -7.28 -20.18 -22.50
N GLY A 97 -7.01 -19.01 -23.08
CA GLY A 97 -7.95 -17.89 -23.09
C GLY A 97 -7.32 -16.60 -23.59
N ASP A 98 -8.14 -15.55 -23.69
CA ASP A 98 -7.62 -14.19 -23.86
C ASP A 98 -6.90 -13.73 -22.59
N VAL A 99 -5.85 -12.92 -22.74
CA VAL A 99 -5.05 -12.47 -21.60
C VAL A 99 -5.88 -11.60 -20.66
N ALA A 100 -6.67 -10.65 -21.17
CA ALA A 100 -7.44 -9.75 -20.31
C ALA A 100 -8.45 -10.52 -19.45
N GLU A 101 -9.23 -11.42 -20.05
CA GLU A 101 -10.20 -12.28 -19.35
C GLU A 101 -9.53 -13.18 -18.30
N VAL A 102 -8.34 -13.71 -18.60
CA VAL A 102 -7.61 -14.56 -17.66
C VAL A 102 -7.04 -13.75 -16.50
N LEU A 103 -6.54 -12.54 -16.74
CA LEU A 103 -6.06 -11.64 -15.68
C LEU A 103 -7.19 -11.28 -14.72
N GLU A 104 -8.37 -10.91 -15.23
CA GLU A 104 -9.55 -10.62 -14.40
C GLU A 104 -9.92 -11.81 -13.51
N ARG A 105 -9.95 -13.03 -14.07
CA ARG A 105 -10.19 -14.24 -13.26
C ARG A 105 -9.12 -14.44 -12.19
N LEU A 106 -7.84 -14.25 -12.52
CA LEU A 106 -6.75 -14.41 -11.55
C LEU A 106 -6.81 -13.36 -10.43
N MET A 107 -7.33 -12.16 -10.72
CA MET A 107 -7.56 -11.11 -9.73
C MET A 107 -8.68 -11.49 -8.77
N LEU A 108 -9.78 -12.06 -9.28
CA LEU A 108 -10.87 -12.57 -8.44
C LEU A 108 -10.43 -13.76 -7.57
N GLU A 109 -9.46 -14.55 -8.03
CA GLU A 109 -8.81 -15.62 -7.25
C GLU A 109 -7.73 -15.07 -6.27
N GLU A 110 -7.57 -13.75 -6.18
CA GLU A 110 -6.57 -13.05 -5.34
C GLU A 110 -5.13 -13.56 -5.52
N ARG A 111 -4.79 -14.04 -6.72
CA ARG A 111 -3.48 -14.60 -7.02
C ARG A 111 -2.40 -13.51 -7.05
N LYS A 112 -1.20 -13.84 -6.55
CA LYS A 112 -0.03 -12.97 -6.61
C LYS A 112 1.15 -13.68 -7.28
N PHE A 113 1.90 -12.94 -8.08
CA PHE A 113 3.04 -13.44 -8.84
C PHE A 113 4.28 -12.59 -8.57
N HIS A 114 5.41 -13.27 -8.39
CA HIS A 114 6.71 -12.65 -8.11
C HIS A 114 7.43 -12.28 -9.41
N LEU A 115 7.07 -12.95 -10.51
CA LEU A 115 7.58 -12.62 -11.83
C LEU A 115 6.47 -12.76 -12.87
N ILE A 116 6.25 -11.71 -13.65
CA ILE A 116 5.28 -11.71 -14.74
C ILE A 116 6.02 -11.42 -16.05
N PHE A 117 5.91 -12.30 -17.03
CA PHE A 117 6.36 -12.08 -18.40
C PHE A 117 5.18 -11.72 -19.30
N ALA A 118 5.38 -10.75 -20.19
CA ALA A 118 4.44 -10.44 -21.25
C ALA A 118 5.20 -10.21 -22.56
N ASP A 119 5.04 -11.11 -23.52
CA ASP A 119 5.54 -10.96 -24.89
C ASP A 119 4.35 -10.82 -25.87
N PRO A 120 3.62 -9.69 -25.82
CA PRO A 120 2.48 -9.48 -26.69
C PRO A 120 2.91 -9.44 -28.17
N PRO A 121 2.06 -9.87 -29.10
CA PRO A 121 2.36 -9.76 -30.52
C PRO A 121 2.57 -8.29 -30.92
N TYR A 122 3.63 -8.00 -31.69
CA TYR A 122 4.08 -6.65 -32.12
C TYR A 122 3.01 -5.73 -32.77
N ARG A 123 1.82 -6.23 -33.07
CA ARG A 123 0.69 -5.45 -33.60
C ARG A 123 -0.17 -4.80 -32.51
N MET A 124 0.11 -5.05 -31.23
CA MET A 124 -0.65 -4.47 -30.12
C MET A 124 -0.31 -2.98 -29.95
N PRO A 125 -1.29 -2.07 -30.01
CA PRO A 125 -1.10 -0.65 -29.74
C PRO A 125 -0.52 -0.40 -28.32
N PRO A 126 0.35 0.60 -28.13
CA PRO A 126 0.87 0.94 -26.80
C PRO A 126 -0.21 1.26 -25.76
N LYS A 127 -1.37 1.79 -26.18
CA LYS A 127 -2.50 2.07 -25.29
C LYS A 127 -3.08 0.80 -24.66
N ASP A 128 -3.14 -0.28 -25.42
CA ASP A 128 -3.68 -1.56 -24.96
C ASP A 128 -2.71 -2.22 -23.96
N ILE A 129 -1.40 -2.03 -24.16
CA ILE A 129 -0.36 -2.44 -23.20
C ILE A 129 -0.50 -1.66 -21.89
N GLY A 130 -0.77 -0.35 -21.95
CA GLY A 130 -1.02 0.47 -20.76
C GLY A 130 -2.15 -0.04 -19.88
N GLY A 131 -3.29 -0.43 -20.48
CA GLY A 131 -4.41 -1.03 -19.75
C GLY A 131 -4.05 -2.38 -19.10
N ILE A 132 -3.25 -3.20 -19.79
CA ILE A 132 -2.75 -4.46 -19.23
C ILE A 132 -1.82 -4.21 -18.04
N LEU A 133 -0.94 -3.20 -18.09
CA LEU A 133 0.03 -2.91 -17.03
C LEU A 133 -0.64 -2.71 -15.66
N GLU A 134 -1.79 -2.02 -15.59
CA GLU A 134 -2.52 -1.84 -14.32
C GLU A 134 -3.09 -3.16 -13.78
N LEU A 135 -3.60 -4.02 -14.66
CA LEU A 135 -4.04 -5.37 -14.27
C LEU A 135 -2.86 -6.21 -13.76
N LEU A 136 -1.67 -6.07 -14.37
CA LEU A 136 -0.46 -6.76 -13.91
C LEU A 136 -0.02 -6.24 -12.54
N ALA A 137 -0.13 -4.94 -12.29
CA ALA A 137 0.19 -4.34 -11.00
C ALA A 137 -0.68 -4.90 -9.87
N ALA A 138 -1.97 -5.15 -10.13
CA ALA A 138 -2.86 -5.78 -9.17
C ALA A 138 -2.47 -7.23 -8.84
N LEU A 139 -1.86 -7.95 -9.77
CA LEU A 139 -1.43 -9.35 -9.63
C LEU A 139 0.02 -9.51 -9.15
N LEU A 140 0.76 -8.41 -9.03
CA LEU A 140 2.16 -8.43 -8.64
C LEU A 140 2.33 -8.62 -7.12
N ALA A 141 3.25 -9.49 -6.70
CA ALA A 141 3.69 -9.56 -5.31
C ALA A 141 4.38 -8.24 -4.88
N PRO A 142 4.55 -7.96 -3.58
CA PRO A 142 5.18 -6.72 -3.11
C PRO A 142 6.59 -6.47 -3.69
N ASP A 143 7.39 -7.51 -3.83
CA ASP A 143 8.75 -7.52 -4.38
C ASP A 143 8.81 -8.03 -5.83
N GLY A 144 7.64 -8.20 -6.46
CA GLY A 144 7.51 -8.79 -7.78
C GLY A 144 7.99 -7.88 -8.90
N ARG A 145 8.34 -8.48 -10.03
CA ARG A 145 8.73 -7.77 -11.26
C ARG A 145 7.87 -8.17 -12.46
N VAL A 146 7.63 -7.22 -13.35
CA VAL A 146 7.00 -7.45 -14.66
C VAL A 146 8.04 -7.22 -15.74
N VAL A 147 8.09 -8.09 -16.74
CA VAL A 147 8.97 -7.97 -17.90
C VAL A 147 8.11 -7.98 -19.15
N VAL A 148 8.15 -6.87 -19.89
CA VAL A 148 7.37 -6.69 -21.12
C VAL A 148 8.31 -6.62 -22.31
N GLU A 149 8.11 -7.50 -23.29
CA GLU A 149 8.74 -7.38 -24.60
C GLU A 149 7.89 -6.50 -25.52
N SER A 150 8.54 -5.64 -26.30
CA SER A 150 7.87 -4.69 -27.18
C SER A 150 8.75 -4.27 -28.36
N GLY A 151 8.15 -3.57 -29.31
CA GLY A 151 8.85 -2.89 -30.40
C GLY A 151 9.45 -1.54 -29.98
N ASP A 152 9.77 -0.72 -30.98
CA ASP A 152 10.16 0.68 -30.80
C ASP A 152 9.03 1.57 -31.33
N PRO A 153 8.47 2.52 -30.55
CA PRO A 153 8.88 2.91 -29.20
C PRO A 153 8.45 1.92 -28.09
N PRO A 154 9.15 1.92 -26.93
CA PRO A 154 8.75 1.13 -25.76
C PRO A 154 7.37 1.55 -25.22
N PRO A 155 6.73 0.71 -24.38
CA PRO A 155 5.55 1.10 -23.63
C PRO A 155 5.86 2.26 -22.68
N VAL A 156 4.78 2.88 -22.17
CA VAL A 156 4.87 3.88 -21.11
C VAL A 156 5.65 3.29 -19.93
N GLN A 157 6.69 4.00 -19.49
CA GLN A 157 7.62 3.51 -18.48
C GLN A 157 7.19 3.84 -17.06
N THR A 158 6.22 4.73 -16.87
CA THR A 158 5.70 5.08 -15.56
C THR A 158 4.19 5.10 -15.61
N THR A 159 3.56 4.30 -14.78
CA THR A 159 2.11 4.36 -14.51
C THR A 159 1.90 4.74 -13.05
N GLU A 160 0.64 4.85 -12.61
CA GLU A 160 0.33 5.08 -11.20
C GLU A 160 0.92 3.98 -10.32
N SER A 161 0.82 2.73 -10.76
CA SER A 161 1.18 1.56 -9.97
C SER A 161 2.58 0.98 -10.26
N LEU A 162 3.18 1.30 -11.42
CA LEU A 162 4.42 0.67 -11.88
C LEU A 162 5.44 1.69 -12.37
N LYS A 163 6.72 1.41 -12.08
CA LYS A 163 7.87 2.13 -12.62
C LYS A 163 8.74 1.18 -13.42
N GLY A 164 9.15 1.60 -14.60
CA GLY A 164 9.75 0.75 -15.62
C GLY A 164 11.06 1.30 -16.18
N VAL A 165 11.99 0.40 -16.50
CA VAL A 165 13.26 0.72 -17.18
C VAL A 165 13.36 -0.12 -18.45
N SER A 166 13.52 0.54 -19.59
CA SER A 166 13.63 -0.14 -20.89
C SER A 166 15.08 -0.37 -21.30
N ARG A 167 15.35 -1.52 -21.92
CA ARG A 167 16.63 -1.90 -22.50
C ARG A 167 16.43 -2.46 -23.90
N ARG A 168 17.31 -2.11 -24.83
CA ARG A 168 17.23 -2.55 -26.24
C ARG A 168 18.19 -3.71 -26.50
N TYR A 169 17.69 -4.77 -27.11
CA TYR A 169 18.45 -5.96 -27.50
C TYR A 169 18.19 -6.27 -28.99
N GLY A 170 19.01 -5.66 -29.85
CA GLY A 170 18.77 -5.73 -31.30
C GLY A 170 17.49 -4.99 -31.67
N GLY A 171 16.54 -5.69 -32.31
CA GLY A 171 15.24 -5.13 -32.71
C GLY A 171 14.13 -5.22 -31.66
N THR A 172 14.41 -5.81 -30.48
CA THR A 172 13.44 -5.99 -29.41
C THR A 172 13.77 -5.05 -28.25
N VAL A 173 12.75 -4.40 -27.69
CA VAL A 173 12.87 -3.61 -26.46
C VAL A 173 12.23 -4.38 -25.31
N VAL A 174 12.96 -4.53 -24.22
CA VAL A 174 12.47 -5.17 -23.00
C VAL A 174 12.35 -4.11 -21.91
N THR A 175 11.17 -3.98 -21.32
CA THR A 175 10.91 -3.08 -20.21
C THR A 175 10.71 -3.90 -18.94
N PHE A 176 11.50 -3.60 -17.92
CA PHE A 176 11.41 -4.19 -16.59
C PHE A 176 10.66 -3.23 -15.70
N PHE A 177 9.49 -3.63 -15.20
CA PHE A 177 8.72 -2.87 -14.24
C PHE A 177 8.81 -3.48 -12.85
N GLU A 178 8.81 -2.60 -11.86
CA GLU A 178 8.62 -2.88 -10.45
C GLU A 178 7.44 -2.03 -9.95
N ARG A 179 6.93 -2.33 -8.75
CA ARG A 179 5.94 -1.46 -8.12
C ARG A 179 6.52 -0.05 -7.99
N SER A 180 5.76 0.95 -8.41
CA SER A 180 6.10 2.33 -8.15
C SER A 180 6.20 2.51 -6.63
N GLU A 181 7.35 2.97 -6.13
CA GLU A 181 7.50 3.37 -4.72
C GLU A 181 6.65 4.61 -4.39
N GLU A 182 6.20 5.34 -5.41
CA GLU A 182 5.24 6.44 -5.29
C GLU A 182 3.81 5.91 -5.37
N HIS A 183 3.12 5.98 -4.21
CA HIS A 183 1.71 5.71 -3.92
C HIS A 183 1.31 4.28 -3.51
N THR A 184 2.04 3.69 -2.56
CA THR A 184 1.25 3.10 -1.45
C THR A 184 0.74 4.28 -0.63
N MET A 185 -0.55 4.59 -0.71
CA MET A 185 -1.18 5.66 0.09
C MET A 185 -0.71 5.53 1.55
N LYS A 186 0.12 6.49 1.98
CA LYS A 186 0.69 6.53 3.32
C LYS A 186 -0.39 6.99 4.28
N LEU A 187 -1.16 6.02 4.77
CA LEU A 187 -2.20 6.24 5.75
C LEU A 187 -1.62 6.26 7.16
N ALA A 188 -1.81 7.38 7.86
CA ALA A 188 -1.49 7.52 9.27
C ALA A 188 -2.74 7.66 10.13
N ILE A 189 -2.66 7.18 11.37
CA ILE A 189 -3.71 7.37 12.37
C ILE A 189 -3.20 8.30 13.48
N CYS A 190 -3.96 9.33 13.80
CA CYS A 190 -3.77 10.21 14.95
C CYS A 190 -4.81 9.86 16.04
N PRO A 191 -4.50 8.96 16.99
CA PRO A 191 -5.46 8.52 17.98
C PRO A 191 -5.46 9.44 19.19
N GLY A 192 -6.63 9.61 19.80
CA GLY A 192 -6.75 10.39 21.02
C GLY A 192 -8.14 10.35 21.62
N SER A 193 -8.25 10.76 22.88
CA SER A 193 -9.55 11.07 23.47
C SER A 193 -10.04 12.45 23.04
N PHE A 194 -9.16 13.42 22.76
CA PHE A 194 -9.55 14.75 22.26
C PHE A 194 -10.71 15.39 23.05
N ASP A 195 -10.58 15.45 24.38
CA ASP A 195 -11.65 15.87 25.30
C ASP A 195 -11.27 17.15 26.09
N PRO A 196 -11.29 18.35 25.47
CA PRO A 196 -11.50 18.62 24.05
C PRO A 196 -10.19 18.52 23.23
N ILE A 197 -10.31 18.61 21.89
CA ILE A 197 -9.17 18.91 21.02
C ILE A 197 -8.56 20.28 21.40
N THR A 198 -7.24 20.38 21.36
CA THR A 198 -6.48 21.57 21.76
C THR A 198 -5.62 22.05 20.61
N VAL A 199 -5.05 23.27 20.69
CA VAL A 199 -4.13 23.78 19.66
C VAL A 199 -2.92 22.87 19.45
N GLY A 200 -2.43 22.22 20.52
CA GLY A 200 -1.33 21.25 20.44
C GLY A 200 -1.70 19.97 19.69
N HIS A 201 -2.94 19.49 19.79
CA HIS A 201 -3.40 18.37 18.98
C HIS A 201 -3.52 18.75 17.51
N LEU A 202 -4.07 19.94 17.23
CA LEU A 202 -4.22 20.44 15.86
C LEU A 202 -2.85 20.65 15.17
N ASP A 203 -1.83 21.10 15.90
CA ASP A 203 -0.44 21.17 15.39
C ASP A 203 0.07 19.79 14.95
N VAL A 204 -0.07 18.78 15.81
CA VAL A 204 0.37 17.40 15.52
C VAL A 204 -0.38 16.83 14.31
N ILE A 205 -1.70 17.00 14.24
CA ILE A 205 -2.53 16.55 13.11
C ILE A 205 -2.11 17.27 11.82
N SER A 206 -1.94 18.59 11.86
CA SER A 206 -1.54 19.40 10.68
C SER A 206 -0.15 19.00 10.19
N ARG A 207 0.79 18.71 11.09
CA ARG A 207 2.14 18.26 10.74
C ARG A 207 2.12 16.84 10.18
N ALA A 208 1.29 15.95 10.72
CA ALA A 208 1.06 14.62 10.15
C ALA A 208 0.49 14.73 8.72
N ALA A 209 -0.50 15.60 8.51
CA ALA A 209 -1.12 15.83 7.20
C ALA A 209 -0.14 16.31 6.11
N ARG A 210 1.02 16.86 6.50
CA ARG A 210 2.10 17.24 5.56
C ARG A 210 3.08 16.12 5.22
N ILE A 211 3.06 15.03 5.99
CA ILE A 211 3.99 13.89 5.88
C ILE A 211 3.31 12.68 5.23
N TYR A 212 2.01 12.54 5.46
CA TYR A 212 1.20 11.39 5.06
C TYR A 212 0.16 11.78 4.01
N ASP A 213 -0.16 10.86 3.10
CA ASP A 213 -1.11 11.09 2.01
C ASP A 213 -2.53 11.25 2.56
N HIS A 214 -2.86 10.53 3.63
CA HIS A 214 -4.13 10.69 4.37
C HIS A 214 -3.92 10.46 5.87
N VAL A 215 -4.61 11.24 6.70
CA VAL A 215 -4.58 11.12 8.16
C VAL A 215 -5.98 10.89 8.71
N VAL A 216 -6.15 9.79 9.44
CA VAL A 216 -7.38 9.50 10.17
C VAL A 216 -7.22 9.92 11.63
N VAL A 217 -8.00 10.90 12.07
CA VAL A 217 -8.10 11.26 13.48
C VAL A 217 -9.04 10.29 14.17
N ALA A 218 -8.47 9.35 14.93
CA ALA A 218 -9.19 8.25 15.57
C ALA A 218 -9.63 8.64 16.99
N VAL A 219 -10.92 8.93 17.15
CA VAL A 219 -11.51 9.41 18.40
C VAL A 219 -11.93 8.24 19.27
N GLY A 220 -11.19 7.99 20.35
CA GLY A 220 -11.47 6.90 21.26
C GLY A 220 -12.74 7.10 22.08
N LYS A 221 -13.58 6.06 22.15
CA LYS A 221 -14.76 5.99 23.04
C LYS A 221 -14.45 5.89 24.55
N ASN A 222 -13.19 6.03 24.97
CA ASN A 222 -12.69 5.46 26.23
C ASN A 222 -13.57 5.74 27.48
N VAL A 223 -13.99 4.64 28.10
CA VAL A 223 -15.23 4.43 28.88
C VAL A 223 -15.04 4.63 30.40
N LYS A 224 -13.84 5.04 30.86
CA LYS A 224 -13.47 4.96 32.30
C LYS A 224 -13.94 6.14 33.16
N LYS A 225 -14.36 7.25 32.58
CA LYS A 225 -14.93 8.41 33.29
C LYS A 225 -16.00 8.97 32.38
N GLY A 226 -17.28 8.69 32.65
CA GLY A 226 -18.40 9.13 31.82
C GLY A 226 -18.20 10.58 31.37
N PRO A 227 -17.80 10.81 30.10
CA PRO A 227 -17.36 12.13 29.70
C PRO A 227 -18.59 13.03 29.62
N LYS A 228 -18.46 14.28 30.08
CA LYS A 228 -19.52 15.29 29.94
C LYS A 228 -19.89 15.54 28.47
N VAL A 229 -18.97 15.21 27.56
CA VAL A 229 -19.10 15.38 26.11
C VAL A 229 -19.07 14.00 25.44
N THR A 230 -20.06 13.74 24.59
CA THR A 230 -20.16 12.45 23.88
C THR A 230 -19.02 12.30 22.87
N VAL A 231 -18.75 11.06 22.45
CA VAL A 231 -17.70 10.82 21.44
C VAL A 231 -18.05 11.45 20.09
N GLU A 232 -19.34 11.49 19.76
CA GLU A 232 -19.88 12.11 18.55
C GLU A 232 -19.66 13.63 18.58
N GLU A 233 -19.90 14.26 19.73
CA GLU A 233 -19.69 15.70 19.87
C GLU A 233 -18.19 16.05 19.82
N ARG A 234 -17.32 15.22 20.43
CA ARG A 234 -15.86 15.38 20.27
C ARG A 234 -15.43 15.23 18.81
N ALA A 235 -15.94 14.24 18.09
CA ALA A 235 -15.65 14.05 16.67
C ALA A 235 -16.06 15.28 15.83
N ARG A 236 -17.27 15.83 16.07
CA ARG A 236 -17.73 17.05 15.38
C ARG A 236 -16.84 18.27 15.64
N LEU A 237 -16.33 18.43 16.87
CA LEU A 237 -15.40 19.52 17.18
C LEU A 237 -14.10 19.36 16.39
N ILE A 238 -13.60 18.13 16.26
CA ILE A 238 -12.41 17.82 15.47
C ILE A 238 -12.67 18.10 13.99
N GLU A 239 -13.74 17.57 13.42
CA GLU A 239 -14.13 17.80 12.02
C GLU A 239 -14.20 19.29 11.70
N LYS A 240 -14.75 20.09 12.62
CA LYS A 240 -14.84 21.55 12.46
C LYS A 240 -13.46 22.21 12.37
N VAL A 241 -12.50 21.82 13.21
CA VAL A 241 -11.16 22.44 13.24
C VAL A 241 -10.20 21.85 12.20
N THR A 242 -10.45 20.62 11.74
CA THR A 242 -9.65 19.99 10.68
C THR A 242 -10.25 20.20 9.28
N GLY A 243 -11.41 20.85 9.16
CA GLY A 243 -12.07 21.12 7.88
C GLY A 243 -11.20 21.76 6.79
N PRO A 244 -10.25 22.66 7.12
CA PRO A 244 -9.30 23.19 6.14
C PRO A 244 -8.25 22.19 5.62
N LEU A 245 -8.10 21.01 6.24
CA LEU A 245 -7.13 19.99 5.87
C LEU A 245 -7.80 18.94 4.97
N GLU A 246 -7.59 19.05 3.65
CA GLU A 246 -8.29 18.22 2.64
C GLU A 246 -8.01 16.71 2.78
N ASN A 247 -6.87 16.33 3.34
CA ASN A 247 -6.43 14.95 3.50
C ASN A 247 -6.57 14.42 4.95
N VAL A 248 -7.50 15.00 5.72
CA VAL A 248 -7.79 14.57 7.08
C VAL A 248 -9.24 14.12 7.19
N SER A 249 -9.46 12.91 7.72
CA SER A 249 -10.79 12.43 8.11
C SER A 249 -10.86 12.17 9.62
N VAL A 250 -12.07 12.17 10.16
CA VAL A 250 -12.33 11.89 11.57
C VAL A 250 -13.17 10.63 11.68
N GLU A 251 -12.73 9.68 12.50
CA GLU A 251 -13.44 8.44 12.73
C GLU A 251 -13.51 8.12 14.22
N ILE A 252 -14.64 7.56 14.64
CA ILE A 252 -14.84 7.11 16.01
C ILE A 252 -14.35 5.67 16.11
N ILE A 253 -13.54 5.39 17.13
CA ILE A 253 -13.02 4.05 17.37
C ILE A 253 -13.65 3.43 18.62
N ASP A 254 -14.07 2.18 18.46
CA ASP A 254 -14.59 1.32 19.51
C ASP A 254 -13.76 0.03 19.51
N GLY A 255 -12.92 -0.15 20.53
CA GLY A 255 -11.99 -1.29 20.61
C GLY A 255 -10.51 -0.90 20.46
N LEU A 256 -9.70 -1.86 20.00
CA LEU A 256 -8.24 -1.74 19.96
C LEU A 256 -7.78 -0.95 18.72
N LEU A 257 -6.86 0.00 18.95
CA LEU A 257 -6.26 0.81 17.89
C LEU A 257 -5.61 -0.04 16.80
N VAL A 258 -4.95 -1.14 17.16
CA VAL A 258 -4.26 -2.03 16.22
C VAL A 258 -5.23 -2.76 15.28
N GLU A 259 -6.42 -3.12 15.75
CA GLU A 259 -7.46 -3.74 14.92
C GLU A 259 -8.06 -2.71 13.98
N PHE A 260 -8.38 -1.52 14.51
CA PHE A 260 -8.81 -0.39 13.69
C PHE A 260 -7.79 -0.07 12.59
N ALA A 261 -6.49 -0.05 12.92
CA ALA A 261 -5.43 0.17 11.95
C ALA A 261 -5.39 -0.92 10.87
N ARG A 262 -5.49 -2.19 11.27
CA ARG A 262 -5.49 -3.34 10.35
C ARG A 262 -6.65 -3.30 9.37
N GLU A 263 -7.86 -2.96 9.85
CA GLU A 263 -9.05 -2.84 9.00
C GLU A 263 -8.92 -1.77 7.91
N ARG A 264 -8.19 -0.67 8.17
CA ARG A 264 -7.92 0.39 7.18
C ARG A 264 -6.62 0.18 6.40
N GLY A 265 -5.85 -0.87 6.68
CA GLY A 265 -4.51 -1.06 6.11
C GLY A 265 -3.50 0.01 6.57
N ALA A 266 -3.78 0.72 7.66
CA ALA A 266 -2.87 1.71 8.24
C ALA A 266 -1.71 1.02 8.96
N ARG A 267 -0.49 1.42 8.60
CA ARG A 267 0.75 0.88 9.18
C ARG A 267 1.44 1.86 10.13
N VAL A 268 0.91 3.07 10.27
CA VAL A 268 1.55 4.12 11.08
C VAL A 268 0.55 4.76 12.04
N VAL A 269 0.94 4.88 13.30
CA VAL A 269 0.30 5.74 14.29
C VAL A 269 1.18 6.95 14.58
N VAL A 270 0.61 8.14 14.54
CA VAL A 270 1.29 9.39 14.86
C VAL A 270 0.82 9.90 16.21
N LYS A 271 1.77 10.24 17.09
CA LYS A 271 1.49 10.77 18.43
C LYS A 271 2.34 11.98 18.75
N GLY A 272 1.78 12.91 19.51
CA GLY A 272 2.52 14.06 20.04
C GLY A 272 3.30 13.67 21.30
N LEU A 273 4.56 14.09 21.41
CA LEU A 273 5.33 14.05 22.67
C LEU A 273 5.57 15.46 23.18
N ARG A 274 5.15 15.74 24.42
CA ARG A 274 5.27 17.07 25.03
C ARG A 274 6.45 17.19 25.99
N ALA A 275 6.67 16.15 26.78
CA ALA A 275 7.71 16.10 27.80
C ALA A 275 8.26 14.67 27.93
N GLY A 276 9.45 14.54 28.53
CA GLY A 276 10.09 13.23 28.76
C GLY A 276 9.25 12.28 29.61
N SER A 277 8.35 12.79 30.47
CA SER A 277 7.43 11.99 31.27
C SER A 277 6.36 11.26 30.46
N ASP A 278 5.96 11.81 29.30
CA ASP A 278 4.99 11.14 28.41
C ASP A 278 5.65 9.98 27.66
N PHE A 279 6.96 10.09 27.36
CA PHE A 279 7.71 9.15 26.53
C PHE A 279 7.69 7.73 27.08
N GLU A 280 7.81 7.52 28.38
CA GLU A 280 7.90 6.16 28.94
C GLU A 280 6.60 5.38 28.73
N SER A 281 5.45 5.99 29.04
CA SER A 281 4.15 5.36 28.81
C SER A 281 3.87 5.14 27.32
N GLU A 282 4.30 6.08 26.48
CA GLU A 282 4.08 6.04 25.04
C GLU A 282 4.97 5.00 24.34
N PHE A 283 6.21 4.88 24.79
CA PHE A 283 7.15 3.86 24.33
C PHE A 283 6.66 2.45 24.68
N GLN A 284 6.16 2.24 25.91
CA GLN A 284 5.56 0.96 26.30
C GLN A 284 4.36 0.62 25.42
N GLN A 285 3.48 1.59 25.15
CA GLN A 285 2.33 1.37 24.28
C GLN A 285 2.75 1.05 22.84
N ALA A 286 3.77 1.73 22.30
CA ALA A 286 4.32 1.45 20.98
C ALA A 286 4.80 0.00 20.85
N GLN A 287 5.52 -0.51 21.86
CA GLN A 287 6.02 -1.89 21.87
C GLN A 287 4.88 -2.91 21.94
N LEU A 288 3.84 -2.65 22.75
CA LEU A 288 2.65 -3.50 22.81
C LEU A 288 1.90 -3.52 21.47
N ASN A 289 1.74 -2.35 20.84
CA ASN A 289 1.11 -2.23 19.54
C ASN A 289 1.88 -3.02 18.46
N ARG A 290 3.22 -2.91 18.43
CA ARG A 290 4.07 -3.68 17.51
C ARG A 290 4.01 -5.18 17.76
N MET A 291 3.90 -5.61 19.01
CA MET A 291 3.72 -7.03 19.35
C MET A 291 2.40 -7.58 18.79
N LEU A 292 1.32 -6.78 18.81
CA LEU A 292 0.00 -7.18 18.32
C LEU A 292 -0.17 -7.01 16.80
N TYR A 293 0.55 -6.06 16.20
CA TYR A 293 0.61 -5.85 14.76
C TYR A 293 2.07 -5.54 14.33
N PRO A 294 2.85 -6.55 13.91
CA PRO A 294 4.29 -6.43 13.66
C PRO A 294 4.73 -5.37 12.64
N GLU A 295 3.84 -5.02 11.70
CA GLU A 295 4.08 -3.99 10.68
C GLU A 295 3.61 -2.59 11.09
N PHE A 296 3.09 -2.43 12.32
CA PHE A 296 2.58 -1.16 12.83
C PHE A 296 3.68 -0.37 13.53
N GLU A 297 3.98 0.79 12.97
CA GLU A 297 5.02 1.69 13.45
C GLU A 297 4.42 2.87 14.21
N THR A 298 5.08 3.27 15.31
CA THR A 298 4.70 4.48 16.07
C THR A 298 5.68 5.60 15.77
N VAL A 299 5.16 6.71 15.27
CA VAL A 299 5.92 7.93 14.96
C VAL A 299 5.56 9.01 15.96
N PHE A 300 6.59 9.58 16.60
CA PHE A 300 6.42 10.65 17.56
C PHE A 300 6.77 12.01 16.94
N ILE A 301 5.84 12.94 17.01
CA ILE A 301 6.04 14.34 16.66
C ILE A 301 6.25 15.12 17.96
N MET A 302 7.43 15.72 18.12
CA MET A 302 7.70 16.61 19.25
C MET A 302 6.78 17.82 19.17
N ALA A 303 6.01 18.08 20.23
CA ALA A 303 5.16 19.26 20.32
C ALA A 303 6.00 20.54 20.26
N ALA A 304 5.48 21.58 19.59
CA ALA A 304 6.09 22.90 19.64
C ALA A 304 6.27 23.36 21.09
N ALA A 305 7.37 24.04 21.40
CA ALA A 305 7.69 24.47 22.77
C ALA A 305 6.55 25.30 23.39
N GLU A 306 5.86 26.10 22.58
CA GLU A 306 4.72 26.95 22.93
C GLU A 306 3.46 26.16 23.35
N HIS A 307 3.41 24.85 23.12
CA HIS A 307 2.28 23.97 23.46
C HIS A 307 2.68 22.82 24.39
N SER A 308 3.93 22.76 24.84
CA SER A 308 4.45 21.66 25.68
C SER A 308 3.74 21.54 27.04
N PHE A 309 3.26 22.66 27.60
CA PHE A 309 2.52 22.69 28.87
C PHE A 309 1.02 22.34 28.72
N LEU A 310 0.52 22.19 27.49
CA LEU A 310 -0.90 22.09 27.22
C LEU A 310 -1.42 20.64 27.35
N SER A 311 -2.51 20.46 28.09
CA SER A 311 -3.25 19.19 28.15
C SER A 311 -4.75 19.43 28.13
N SER A 312 -5.51 18.52 27.52
CA SER A 312 -6.99 18.60 27.57
C SER A 312 -7.52 18.60 29.01
N SER A 313 -6.85 17.91 29.93
CA SER A 313 -7.19 17.95 31.36
C SER A 313 -7.09 19.34 31.96
N ALA A 314 -6.01 20.08 31.69
CA ALA A 314 -5.85 21.45 32.15
C ALA A 314 -6.89 22.39 31.52
N VAL A 315 -7.18 22.23 30.23
CA VAL A 315 -8.23 23.00 29.54
C VAL A 315 -9.60 22.78 30.18
N ARG A 316 -9.97 21.52 30.46
CA ARG A 316 -11.24 21.19 31.13
C ARG A 316 -11.32 21.82 32.52
N GLU A 317 -10.25 21.76 33.30
CA GLU A 317 -10.20 22.32 34.63
C GLU A 317 -10.42 23.84 34.60
N ILE A 318 -9.66 24.56 33.77
CA ILE A 318 -9.80 26.03 33.60
C ILE A 318 -11.22 26.39 33.16
N ALA A 319 -11.73 25.72 32.12
CA ALA A 319 -13.08 25.97 31.60
C ALA A 319 -14.16 25.71 32.64
N SER A 320 -13.99 24.68 33.49
CA SER A 320 -14.99 24.30 34.50
C SER A 320 -15.21 25.35 35.58
N TYR A 321 -14.19 26.18 35.85
CA TYR A 321 -14.24 27.32 36.76
C TYR A 321 -14.54 28.66 36.07
N GLY A 322 -14.92 28.64 34.78
CA GLY A 322 -15.19 29.87 34.02
C GLY A 322 -13.93 30.67 33.66
N GLY A 323 -12.75 30.05 33.71
CA GLY A 323 -11.50 30.67 33.26
C GLY A 323 -11.43 30.80 31.73
N GLU A 324 -10.56 31.69 31.25
CA GLU A 324 -10.36 31.86 29.81
C GLU A 324 -9.49 30.74 29.22
N VAL A 325 -9.98 30.13 28.14
CA VAL A 325 -9.26 29.08 27.39
C VAL A 325 -8.85 29.52 25.98
N GLN A 326 -8.89 30.83 25.72
CA GLN A 326 -8.40 31.39 24.45
C GLN A 326 -6.91 31.08 24.29
N GLY A 327 -6.51 30.67 23.09
CA GLY A 327 -5.13 30.22 22.82
C GLY A 327 -4.81 28.80 23.31
N LEU A 328 -5.70 28.14 24.05
CA LEU A 328 -5.53 26.74 24.48
C LEU A 328 -6.31 25.77 23.58
N VAL A 329 -7.38 26.26 22.95
CA VAL A 329 -8.20 25.54 21.95
C VAL A 329 -8.30 26.38 20.68
N PRO A 330 -8.54 25.76 19.51
CA PRO A 330 -8.80 26.49 18.27
C PRO A 330 -9.98 27.47 18.43
N GLU A 331 -9.87 28.64 17.81
CA GLU A 331 -10.84 29.73 17.96
C GLU A 331 -12.25 29.31 17.51
N GLU A 332 -12.33 28.45 16.51
CA GLU A 332 -13.58 27.95 15.91
C GLU A 332 -14.43 27.16 16.89
N ILE A 333 -13.83 26.60 17.95
CA ILE A 333 -14.52 25.82 18.97
C ILE A 333 -14.54 26.50 20.34
N LEU A 334 -13.97 27.69 20.48
CA LEU A 334 -13.80 28.38 21.77
C LEU A 334 -15.13 28.48 22.55
N ASP A 335 -16.18 28.99 21.91
CA ASP A 335 -17.49 29.17 22.55
C ASP A 335 -18.19 27.84 22.83
N THR A 336 -17.98 26.83 21.97
CA THR A 336 -18.55 25.51 22.21
C THR A 336 -17.86 24.82 23.38
N VAL A 337 -16.53 24.91 23.49
CA VAL A 337 -15.76 24.40 24.63
C VAL A 337 -16.19 25.11 25.92
N ARG A 338 -16.32 26.44 25.92
CA ARG A 338 -16.83 27.18 27.09
C ARG A 338 -18.19 26.64 27.55
N ARG A 339 -19.15 26.51 26.63
CA ARG A 339 -20.50 26.00 26.97
C ARG A 339 -20.50 24.55 27.47
N LEU A 340 -19.67 23.68 26.89
CA LEU A 340 -19.66 22.25 27.22
C LEU A 340 -19.02 21.94 28.58
N TYR A 341 -18.04 22.74 29.03
CA TYR A 341 -17.25 22.41 30.22
C TYR A 341 -17.50 23.29 31.45
N VAL A 342 -18.17 24.44 31.32
CA VAL A 342 -18.51 25.31 32.46
C VAL A 342 -19.45 24.59 33.44
N ASN A 343 -19.14 24.63 34.74
CA ASN A 343 -20.01 24.10 35.81
C ASN A 343 -21.12 25.11 36.19
N GLU A 344 -22.17 24.65 36.90
CA GLU A 344 -23.24 25.53 37.44
C GLU A 344 -22.68 26.67 38.32
N ASP A 345 -21.66 26.40 39.13
CA ASP A 345 -20.95 27.42 39.95
C ASP A 345 -20.17 28.44 39.10
N GLY A 346 -19.67 28.03 37.92
CA GLY A 346 -18.97 28.90 36.98
C GLY A 346 -19.90 29.84 36.20
N GLN A 347 -21.17 29.46 36.02
CA GLN A 347 -22.18 30.31 35.39
C GLN A 347 -22.52 31.54 36.26
N ALA A 348 -22.50 31.39 37.59
CA ALA A 348 -22.73 32.50 38.53
C ALA A 348 -21.56 33.50 38.59
N ALA A 349 -20.32 33.06 38.34
CA ALA A 349 -19.15 33.93 38.28
C ALA A 349 -19.04 34.70 36.96
N ALA A 350 -19.48 34.11 35.85
CA ALA A 350 -19.47 34.73 34.53
C ALA A 350 -20.55 35.82 34.36
N SER A 351 -21.71 35.65 34.98
CA SER A 351 -22.82 36.62 34.94
C SER A 351 -22.59 37.88 35.78
N ASN A 352 -21.70 37.83 36.78
CA ASN A 352 -21.32 38.98 37.63
C ASN A 352 -20.25 39.91 37.01
N ARG A 353 -19.80 39.64 35.77
CA ARG A 353 -18.83 40.48 35.04
C ARG A 353 -19.44 41.24 33.85
N GLY A 354 -20.77 41.24 33.72
CA GLY A 354 -21.52 41.92 32.67
C GLY A 354 -21.77 43.40 32.93
#